data_AF-A0A183HCB2-F1
#
_entry.id   AF-A0A183HCB2-F1
#
_cell.length_a   1.000
_cell.length_b   1.000
_cell.length_c   1.000
_cell.angle_alpha   90.00
_cell.angle_beta   90.00
_cell.angle_gamma   90.00
#
_symmetry.space_group_name_H-M   'P 1'
#
loop_
_entity.id
_entity.type
_entity.pdbx_description
1 polymer ?
#
loop_
_entity_poly.entity_id
_entity_poly.type
_entity_poly.pdbx_seq_one_letter_code
_entity_poly.pdbx_strand_id
1 'polypeptide(L)'
;MILSGAKGTMVNSVQISCELGQIELEGHRPPMTIAGRTLPSFRSFDTSPRAGGFVDQRFLTGINPQELFFHTMAGREGLIDTAVKTSRSGYLQRCIVKHLEGLVAQYDSTVRDHDGSVVQFRYGEDGMDVCKSTFMNSKQFDFLADNMQVLRSHILPIDYDENDWDLKKCEKAYKKIKKWRRKYGVKNNGKIYTSGYVEFSKEYRGTPREKIQKMWFELTDEERYEYHSKAGKACPAAVDEKMNPNRSLGALPQKLLDDIDEYIHLKSNTGTDIALDTFRKSLYWKGMRCRVDPGENVGLLAAQSIGEPSTQMTLNTFHFAGRGEMNVTLGIPRLREILMTASNDIKTPSAENCKMSEV
;
A
#
# COMPACT_ATOMS: atom_id res chain seq x y z
N MET A 1 27.29 8.67 -17.00
CA MET A 1 25.90 8.53 -17.48
C MET A 1 25.13 7.48 -16.69
N ILE A 2 25.54 6.21 -16.69
CA ILE A 2 24.82 5.15 -15.96
C ILE A 2 25.00 5.26 -14.45
N LEU A 3 26.25 5.32 -13.94
CA LEU A 3 26.52 5.43 -12.50
C LEU A 3 25.91 6.68 -11.85
N SER A 4 25.78 7.75 -12.62
CA SER A 4 25.18 9.02 -12.19
C SER A 4 23.65 9.03 -12.27
N GLY A 5 23.02 7.95 -12.76
CA GLY A 5 21.55 7.86 -12.94
C GLY A 5 20.98 8.77 -14.03
N ALA A 6 21.83 9.33 -14.91
CA ALA A 6 21.39 10.33 -15.89
C ALA A 6 20.60 9.70 -17.05
N LYS A 7 21.12 8.63 -17.65
CA LYS A 7 20.46 7.88 -18.73
C LYS A 7 21.11 6.52 -18.92
N GLY A 8 20.27 5.52 -19.22
CA GLY A 8 20.69 4.15 -19.50
C GLY A 8 20.90 3.32 -18.24
N THR A 9 20.92 2.00 -18.41
CA THR A 9 21.16 1.03 -17.34
C THR A 9 22.45 0.24 -17.60
N MET A 10 22.91 -0.52 -16.61
CA MET A 10 24.05 -1.43 -16.79
C MET A 10 23.81 -2.45 -17.91
N VAL A 11 22.56 -2.89 -18.11
CA VAL A 11 22.18 -3.80 -19.20
C VAL A 11 22.47 -3.18 -20.57
N ASN A 12 22.16 -1.89 -20.76
CA ASN A 12 22.47 -1.19 -22.01
C ASN A 12 23.99 -1.16 -22.27
N SER A 13 24.80 -0.93 -21.24
CA SER A 13 26.26 -0.95 -21.39
C SER A 13 26.78 -2.33 -21.78
N VAL A 14 26.23 -3.40 -21.19
CA VAL A 14 26.61 -4.78 -21.49
C VAL A 14 26.22 -5.13 -22.94
N GLN A 15 25.03 -4.74 -23.39
CA GLN A 15 24.58 -5.00 -24.77
C GLN A 15 25.39 -4.26 -25.83
N ILE A 16 25.90 -3.08 -25.50
CA ILE A 16 26.77 -2.31 -26.40
C ILE A 16 28.18 -2.91 -26.46
N SER A 17 28.75 -3.28 -25.30
CA SER A 17 30.18 -3.60 -25.19
C SER A 17 30.51 -5.10 -25.16
N CYS A 18 29.60 -5.97 -24.73
CA CYS A 18 29.85 -7.39 -24.50
C CYS A 18 29.06 -8.28 -25.47
N GLU A 19 27.75 -8.46 -25.25
CA GLU A 19 26.85 -9.30 -26.05
C GLU A 19 25.39 -8.88 -25.84
N LEU A 20 24.50 -9.20 -26.80
CA LEU A 20 23.06 -8.97 -26.65
C LEU A 20 22.39 -10.00 -25.72
N GLY A 21 22.84 -11.26 -25.78
CA GLY A 21 22.31 -12.37 -24.99
C GLY A 21 21.12 -13.09 -25.66
N GLN A 22 20.33 -13.80 -24.85
CA GLN A 22 19.18 -14.57 -25.32
C GLN A 22 18.01 -13.65 -25.72
N ILE A 23 17.50 -13.84 -26.94
CA ILE A 23 16.23 -13.23 -27.36
C ILE A 23 15.07 -14.10 -26.90
N GLU A 24 14.14 -13.50 -26.16
CA GLU A 24 12.89 -14.11 -25.72
C GLU A 24 11.72 -13.45 -26.45
N LEU A 25 10.74 -14.25 -26.85
CA LEU A 25 9.46 -13.84 -27.42
C LEU A 25 8.34 -14.41 -26.55
N GLU A 26 7.50 -13.57 -25.96
CA GLU A 26 6.42 -13.97 -25.05
C GLU A 26 6.87 -14.90 -23.89
N GLY A 27 8.11 -14.76 -23.42
CA GLY A 27 8.71 -15.61 -22.38
C GLY A 27 9.22 -16.97 -22.88
N HIS A 28 9.19 -17.21 -24.18
CA HIS A 28 9.74 -18.39 -24.84
C HIS A 28 10.91 -18.03 -25.77
N ARG A 29 11.64 -19.04 -26.23
CA ARG A 29 12.64 -18.87 -27.30
C ARG A 29 11.94 -18.67 -28.65
N PRO A 30 12.64 -18.19 -29.70
CA PRO A 30 12.06 -18.05 -31.03
C PRO A 30 11.32 -19.32 -31.47
N PRO A 31 10.10 -19.19 -31.99
CA PRO A 31 9.27 -20.35 -32.32
C PRO A 31 9.86 -21.14 -33.48
N MET A 32 9.64 -22.45 -33.47
CA MET A 32 10.02 -23.32 -34.59
C MET A 32 8.88 -23.43 -35.60
N THR A 33 9.25 -23.46 -36.87
CA THR A 33 8.33 -23.80 -37.97
C THR A 33 7.98 -25.29 -37.96
N ILE A 34 6.95 -25.68 -38.72
CA ILE A 34 6.52 -27.08 -38.88
C ILE A 34 7.68 -27.99 -39.37
N ALA A 35 8.63 -27.43 -40.12
CA ALA A 35 9.83 -28.14 -40.57
C ALA A 35 10.89 -28.37 -39.47
N GLY A 36 10.60 -27.95 -38.23
CA GLY A 36 11.51 -28.03 -37.08
C GLY A 36 12.66 -27.02 -37.15
N ARG A 37 12.51 -25.90 -37.86
CA ARG A 37 13.55 -24.87 -38.02
C ARG A 37 13.09 -23.53 -37.48
N THR A 38 13.99 -22.80 -36.82
CA THR A 38 13.73 -21.40 -36.40
C THR A 38 13.91 -20.42 -37.56
N LEU A 39 14.93 -20.63 -38.42
CA LEU A 39 15.10 -19.92 -39.70
C LEU A 39 15.48 -20.89 -40.83
N PRO A 40 15.19 -20.53 -42.10
CA PRO A 40 15.57 -21.35 -43.26
C PRO A 40 17.07 -21.64 -43.36
N SER A 41 17.91 -20.77 -42.78
CA SER A 41 19.37 -20.92 -42.74
C SER A 41 19.86 -22.02 -41.79
N PHE A 42 19.04 -22.41 -40.80
CA PHE A 42 19.40 -23.44 -39.83
C PHE A 42 18.92 -24.81 -40.29
N ARG A 43 19.59 -25.85 -39.77
CA ARG A 43 19.16 -27.24 -40.00
C ARG A 43 17.89 -27.53 -39.19
N SER A 44 17.11 -28.51 -39.63
CA SER A 44 15.96 -28.99 -38.85
C SER A 44 16.45 -29.53 -37.51
N PHE A 45 15.81 -29.10 -36.43
CA PHE A 45 16.10 -29.45 -35.04
C PHE A 45 17.55 -29.15 -34.62
N ASP A 46 18.10 -28.03 -35.10
CA ASP A 46 19.42 -27.56 -34.70
C ASP A 46 19.44 -27.19 -33.21
N THR A 47 20.33 -27.83 -32.44
CA THR A 47 20.47 -27.66 -30.99
C THR A 47 21.41 -26.52 -30.61
N SER A 48 21.97 -25.80 -31.58
CA SER A 48 22.88 -24.69 -31.29
C SER A 48 22.15 -23.53 -30.59
N PRO A 49 22.79 -22.85 -29.61
CA PRO A 49 22.20 -21.67 -28.95
C PRO A 49 21.81 -20.58 -29.95
N ARG A 50 22.61 -20.42 -31.00
CA ARG A 50 22.38 -19.45 -32.08
C ARG A 50 21.09 -19.74 -32.85
N ALA A 51 20.79 -21.00 -33.16
CA ALA A 51 19.52 -21.38 -33.77
C ALA A 51 18.35 -21.11 -32.82
N GLY A 52 18.57 -21.22 -31.50
CA GLY A 52 17.61 -20.90 -30.45
C GLY A 52 17.52 -19.42 -30.07
N GLY A 53 18.09 -18.50 -30.85
CA GLY A 53 17.97 -17.05 -30.61
C GLY A 53 18.97 -16.44 -29.63
N PHE A 54 20.04 -17.13 -29.28
CA PHE A 54 21.14 -16.55 -28.50
C PHE A 54 22.07 -15.73 -29.40
N VAL A 55 22.28 -14.46 -29.06
CA VAL A 55 23.12 -13.51 -29.80
C VAL A 55 24.39 -13.22 -29.00
N ASP A 56 25.51 -13.79 -29.44
CA ASP A 56 26.84 -13.61 -28.85
C ASP A 56 27.50 -12.29 -29.29
N GLN A 57 27.04 -11.70 -30.38
CA GLN A 57 27.54 -10.42 -30.90
C GLN A 57 27.00 -9.22 -30.11
N ARG A 58 27.66 -8.06 -30.29
CA ARG A 58 27.38 -6.80 -29.61
C ARG A 58 27.12 -5.67 -30.60
N PHE A 59 26.44 -4.62 -30.15
CA PHE A 59 26.15 -3.47 -31.02
C PHE A 59 27.40 -2.75 -31.54
N LEU A 60 28.50 -2.75 -30.77
CA LEU A 60 29.74 -2.07 -31.17
C LEU A 60 30.38 -2.67 -32.44
N THR A 61 30.38 -4.00 -32.57
CA THR A 61 31.00 -4.71 -33.70
C THR A 61 30.02 -5.06 -34.81
N GLY A 62 28.71 -4.87 -34.56
CA GLY A 62 27.65 -5.28 -35.47
C GLY A 62 27.17 -6.70 -35.18
N ILE A 63 25.98 -7.03 -35.72
CA ILE A 63 25.25 -8.27 -35.47
C ILE A 63 25.11 -9.03 -36.79
N ASN A 64 25.21 -10.36 -36.75
CA ASN A 64 25.05 -11.18 -37.96
C ASN A 64 23.61 -11.13 -38.51
N PRO A 65 23.38 -11.35 -39.82
CA PRO A 65 22.05 -11.28 -40.41
C PRO A 65 21.01 -12.21 -39.76
N GLN A 66 21.40 -13.42 -39.33
CA GLN A 66 20.48 -14.36 -38.66
C GLN A 66 20.04 -13.83 -37.28
N GLU A 67 20.98 -13.30 -36.51
CA GLU A 67 20.75 -12.75 -35.17
C GLU A 67 19.98 -11.43 -35.23
N LEU A 68 20.27 -10.60 -36.22
CA LEU A 68 19.55 -9.36 -36.48
C LEU A 68 18.06 -9.63 -36.69
N PHE A 69 17.72 -10.69 -37.42
CA PHE A 69 16.33 -11.07 -37.63
C PHE A 69 15.62 -11.41 -36.30
N PHE A 70 16.23 -12.24 -35.44
CA PHE A 70 15.70 -12.53 -34.11
C PHE A 70 15.58 -11.26 -33.26
N HIS A 71 16.58 -10.39 -33.28
CA HIS A 71 16.55 -9.11 -32.56
C HIS A 71 15.37 -8.23 -33.02
N THR A 72 15.11 -8.15 -34.33
CA THR A 72 13.96 -7.38 -34.85
C THR A 72 12.61 -7.97 -34.47
N MET A 73 12.50 -9.29 -34.27
CA MET A 73 11.27 -9.91 -33.77
C MET A 73 10.93 -9.39 -32.37
N ALA A 74 11.90 -9.42 -31.45
CA ALA A 74 11.71 -8.91 -30.09
C ALA A 74 11.45 -7.40 -30.06
N GLY A 75 12.14 -6.64 -30.92
CA GLY A 75 11.85 -5.21 -31.08
C GLY A 75 10.41 -4.94 -31.53
N ARG A 76 9.86 -5.76 -32.44
CA ARG A 76 8.48 -5.63 -32.92
C ARG A 76 7.46 -6.02 -31.84
N GLU A 77 7.72 -7.03 -31.03
CA GLU A 77 6.86 -7.42 -29.91
C GLU A 77 6.66 -6.25 -28.94
N GLY A 78 7.75 -5.59 -28.52
CA GLY A 78 7.67 -4.41 -27.64
C GLY A 78 6.85 -3.26 -28.23
N LEU A 79 6.93 -3.03 -29.56
CA LEU A 79 6.12 -2.01 -30.25
C LEU A 79 4.63 -2.38 -30.29
N ILE A 80 4.30 -3.65 -30.56
CA ILE A 80 2.91 -4.14 -30.58
C ILE A 80 2.31 -4.01 -29.19
N ASP A 81 3.05 -4.41 -28.15
CA ASP A 81 2.60 -4.31 -26.78
C ASP A 81 2.31 -2.88 -26.35
N THR A 82 3.18 -1.95 -26.73
CA THR A 82 2.97 -0.52 -26.49
C THR A 82 1.69 -0.02 -27.19
N ALA A 83 1.43 -0.46 -28.43
CA ALA A 83 0.25 -0.04 -29.17
C ALA A 83 -1.07 -0.61 -28.59
N VAL A 84 -1.06 -1.87 -28.16
CA VAL A 84 -2.30 -2.56 -27.74
C VAL A 84 -2.63 -2.33 -26.26
N LYS A 85 -1.62 -2.41 -25.37
CA LYS A 85 -1.86 -2.43 -23.91
C LYS A 85 -2.15 -1.04 -23.33
N THR A 86 -1.68 0.04 -23.97
CA THR A 86 -1.92 1.43 -23.55
C THR A 86 -3.40 1.85 -23.61
N SER A 87 -4.15 1.37 -24.61
CA SER A 87 -5.58 1.67 -24.73
C SER A 87 -6.42 1.17 -23.54
N ARG A 88 -6.01 0.04 -22.94
CA ARG A 88 -6.73 -0.63 -21.85
C ARG A 88 -6.56 0.07 -20.51
N SER A 89 -5.35 0.56 -20.22
CA SER A 89 -5.05 1.28 -18.99
C SER A 89 -5.80 2.62 -18.92
N GLY A 90 -5.85 3.36 -20.04
CA GLY A 90 -6.60 4.63 -20.12
C GLY A 90 -8.11 4.46 -19.92
N TYR A 91 -8.70 3.37 -20.43
CA TYR A 91 -10.11 3.08 -20.19
C TYR A 91 -10.40 2.78 -18.71
N LEU A 92 -9.56 1.95 -18.07
CA LEU A 92 -9.64 1.65 -16.64
C LEU A 92 -9.58 2.94 -15.80
N GLN A 93 -8.60 3.82 -16.08
CA GLN A 93 -8.47 5.10 -15.39
C GLN A 93 -9.72 5.97 -15.55
N ARG A 94 -10.25 6.11 -16.77
CA ARG A 94 -11.47 6.89 -17.01
C ARG A 94 -12.66 6.38 -16.20
N CYS A 95 -12.85 5.05 -16.14
CA CYS A 95 -13.92 4.46 -15.36
C CYS A 95 -13.75 4.77 -13.86
N ILE A 96 -12.56 4.61 -13.30
CA ILE A 96 -12.32 4.88 -11.87
C ILE A 96 -12.53 6.38 -11.57
N VAL A 97 -11.98 7.27 -12.40
CA VAL A 97 -12.16 8.73 -12.25
C VAL A 97 -13.65 9.08 -12.23
N LYS A 98 -14.44 8.52 -13.15
CA LYS A 98 -15.88 8.81 -13.23
C LYS A 98 -16.68 8.34 -12.02
N HIS A 99 -16.28 7.24 -11.37
CA HIS A 99 -16.97 6.77 -10.15
C HIS A 99 -16.52 7.52 -8.90
N LEU A 100 -15.30 8.04 -8.88
CA LEU A 100 -14.72 8.68 -7.69
C LEU A 100 -14.71 10.22 -7.77
N GLU A 101 -15.24 10.83 -8.83
CA GLU A 101 -15.18 12.29 -9.01
C GLU A 101 -15.97 13.10 -7.97
N GLY A 102 -17.00 12.51 -7.36
CA GLY A 102 -17.81 13.14 -6.33
C GLY A 102 -17.27 13.02 -4.90
N LEU A 103 -16.19 12.26 -4.67
CA LEU A 103 -15.68 12.04 -3.31
C LEU A 103 -14.79 13.18 -2.83
N VAL A 104 -15.27 13.85 -1.79
CA VAL A 104 -14.64 15.03 -1.19
C VAL A 104 -14.48 14.86 0.32
N ALA A 105 -13.33 15.29 0.85
CA ALA A 105 -13.11 15.38 2.30
C ALA A 105 -13.92 16.55 2.89
N GLN A 106 -14.73 16.31 3.92
CA GLN A 106 -15.57 17.32 4.55
C GLN A 106 -14.95 17.88 5.83
N TYR A 107 -15.49 19.00 6.33
CA TYR A 107 -15.00 19.71 7.53
C TYR A 107 -15.03 18.86 8.82
N ASP A 108 -15.89 17.84 8.87
CA ASP A 108 -15.95 16.87 9.96
C ASP A 108 -14.92 15.73 9.81
N SER A 109 -13.99 15.84 8.85
CA SER A 109 -12.98 14.84 8.47
C SER A 109 -13.53 13.57 7.79
N THR A 110 -14.83 13.50 7.52
CA THR A 110 -15.44 12.39 6.77
C THR A 110 -15.24 12.57 5.26
N VAL A 111 -15.16 11.47 4.53
CA VAL A 111 -15.18 11.48 3.05
C VAL A 111 -16.59 11.18 2.60
N ARG A 112 -17.19 12.11 1.86
CA ARG A 112 -18.57 12.01 1.39
C ARG A 112 -18.64 12.12 -0.11
N ASP A 113 -19.65 11.47 -0.67
CA ASP A 113 -20.04 11.66 -2.06
C ASP A 113 -20.93 12.91 -2.21
N HIS A 114 -21.19 13.31 -3.45
CA HIS A 114 -22.04 14.46 -3.80
C HIS A 114 -23.46 14.37 -3.25
N ASP A 115 -24.00 13.17 -3.08
CA ASP A 115 -25.31 12.91 -2.47
C ASP A 115 -25.33 13.06 -0.93
N GLY A 116 -24.17 13.31 -0.31
CA GLY A 116 -24.02 13.41 1.14
C GLY A 116 -23.83 12.07 1.85
N SER A 117 -23.85 10.96 1.11
CA SER A 117 -23.51 9.62 1.61
C SER A 117 -22.07 9.56 2.12
N VAL A 118 -21.87 9.03 3.32
CA VAL A 118 -20.54 8.87 3.92
C VAL A 118 -19.91 7.58 3.41
N VAL A 119 -18.74 7.69 2.77
CA VAL A 119 -17.97 6.55 2.25
C VAL A 119 -16.89 6.12 3.24
N GLN A 120 -16.19 7.08 3.85
CA GLN A 120 -15.23 6.83 4.91
C GLN A 120 -15.45 7.82 6.06
N PHE A 121 -15.32 7.36 7.30
CA PHE A 121 -15.35 8.26 8.45
C PHE A 121 -14.10 9.14 8.54
N ARG A 122 -12.99 8.67 7.96
CA ARG A 122 -11.72 9.38 7.87
C ARG A 122 -11.01 9.02 6.59
N TYR A 123 -10.43 10.02 5.93
CA TYR A 123 -9.60 9.78 4.75
C TYR A 123 -8.42 8.85 5.10
N GLY A 124 -8.29 7.72 4.39
CA GLY A 124 -7.17 6.80 4.60
C GLY A 124 -7.11 6.14 5.99
N GLU A 125 -8.21 6.18 6.76
CA GLU A 125 -8.30 5.77 8.18
C GLU A 125 -7.45 6.59 9.16
N ASP A 126 -6.50 7.40 8.69
CA ASP A 126 -5.59 8.22 9.51
C ASP A 126 -5.86 9.73 9.37
N GLY A 127 -6.48 10.17 8.28
CA GLY A 127 -6.78 11.56 7.96
C GLY A 127 -5.58 12.36 7.44
N MET A 128 -4.49 11.68 7.06
CA MET A 128 -3.23 12.30 6.65
C MET A 128 -3.20 12.48 5.14
N ASP A 129 -2.69 13.62 4.67
CA ASP A 129 -2.40 13.85 3.26
C ASP A 129 -1.07 13.18 2.89
N VAL A 130 -1.08 12.39 1.82
CA VAL A 130 0.08 11.64 1.30
C VAL A 130 1.23 12.57 0.94
N CYS A 131 0.95 13.74 0.36
CA CYS A 131 1.98 14.69 -0.06
C CYS A 131 2.68 15.34 1.14
N LYS A 132 1.91 15.71 2.17
CA LYS A 132 2.42 16.39 3.37
C LYS A 132 3.04 15.41 4.37
N SER A 133 2.63 14.14 4.38
CA SER A 133 3.06 13.13 5.37
C SER A 133 4.35 12.39 5.04
N THR A 134 4.99 12.65 3.89
CA THR A 134 6.23 11.99 3.43
C THR A 134 7.34 11.92 4.51
N PHE A 135 7.50 13.01 5.27
CA PHE A 135 8.48 13.13 6.35
C PHE A 135 7.99 12.70 7.74
N MET A 136 6.76 12.24 7.88
CA MET A 136 6.17 11.77 9.15
C MET A 136 6.37 10.28 9.37
N ASN A 137 7.60 9.81 9.13
CA ASN A 137 7.99 8.40 9.28
C ASN A 137 9.14 8.25 10.28
N SER A 138 9.18 7.14 11.02
CA SER A 138 10.20 6.86 12.04
C SER A 138 11.64 7.00 11.52
N LYS A 139 11.89 6.58 10.27
CA LYS A 139 13.21 6.69 9.61
C LYS A 139 13.67 8.12 9.35
N GLN A 140 12.76 9.08 9.28
CA GLN A 140 13.05 10.47 8.92
C GLN A 140 12.99 11.41 10.13
N PHE A 141 12.73 10.88 11.33
CA PHE A 141 12.72 11.69 12.55
C PHE A 141 14.10 12.24 12.91
N ASP A 142 15.19 11.53 12.58
CA ASP A 142 16.55 12.06 12.73
C ASP A 142 16.73 13.35 11.90
N PHE A 143 16.32 13.33 10.63
CA PHE A 143 16.36 14.51 9.76
C PHE A 143 15.53 15.69 10.29
N LEU A 144 14.37 15.41 10.91
CA LEU A 144 13.55 16.46 11.53
C LEU A 144 14.14 16.99 12.83
N ALA A 145 14.84 16.13 13.58
CA ALA A 145 15.50 16.51 14.82
C ALA A 145 16.70 17.42 14.54
N ASP A 146 17.47 17.14 13.49
CA ASP A 146 18.60 17.97 13.05
C ASP A 146 18.11 19.36 12.58
N ASN A 147 16.95 19.42 11.90
CA ASN A 147 16.38 20.65 11.34
C ASN A 147 15.30 21.31 12.23
N MET A 148 15.34 21.08 13.54
CA MET A 148 14.28 21.49 14.45
C MET A 148 13.96 22.99 14.44
N GLN A 149 14.98 23.84 14.31
CA GLN A 149 14.79 25.30 14.33
C GLN A 149 13.95 25.78 13.13
N VAL A 150 14.28 25.30 11.93
CA VAL A 150 13.55 25.58 10.68
C VAL A 150 12.18 24.94 10.71
N LEU A 151 12.08 23.74 11.28
CA LEU A 151 10.80 23.07 11.42
C LEU A 151 9.83 23.90 12.27
N ARG A 152 10.32 24.42 13.39
CA ARG A 152 9.55 25.23 14.33
C ARG A 152 9.07 26.54 13.69
N SER A 153 9.95 27.26 12.98
CA SER A 153 9.56 28.54 12.34
C SER A 153 8.43 28.40 11.34
N HIS A 154 8.36 27.28 10.60
CA HIS A 154 7.27 27.06 9.65
C HIS A 154 5.98 26.57 10.30
N ILE A 155 6.06 25.77 11.36
CA ILE A 155 4.93 24.97 11.86
C ILE A 155 4.19 25.61 13.04
N LEU A 156 4.86 26.42 13.85
CA LEU A 156 4.23 27.06 15.01
C LEU A 156 3.38 28.26 14.55
N PRO A 157 2.18 28.46 15.12
CA PRO A 157 1.42 29.70 14.94
C PRO A 157 2.12 30.88 15.64
N ILE A 158 1.87 32.11 15.17
CA ILE A 158 2.57 33.33 15.63
C ILE A 158 2.22 33.68 17.08
N ASP A 159 1.04 33.30 17.59
CA ASP A 159 0.60 33.51 18.98
C ASP A 159 -0.19 32.28 19.47
N TYR A 160 0.50 31.21 19.90
CA TYR A 160 -0.16 29.99 20.37
C TYR A 160 -0.02 29.80 21.88
N ASP A 161 -1.15 29.58 22.56
CA ASP A 161 -1.18 29.14 23.95
C ASP A 161 -1.39 27.62 24.03
N GLU A 162 -0.49 26.91 24.72
CA GLU A 162 -0.54 25.44 24.82
C GLU A 162 -1.82 24.90 25.50
N ASN A 163 -2.49 25.72 26.31
CA ASN A 163 -3.70 25.32 27.01
C ASN A 163 -4.94 25.31 26.10
N ASP A 164 -4.92 26.04 24.98
CA ASP A 164 -6.07 26.16 24.08
C ASP A 164 -6.29 24.92 23.21
N TRP A 165 -5.23 24.12 23.02
CA TRP A 165 -5.20 22.99 22.08
C TRP A 165 -5.47 21.62 22.72
N ASP A 166 -6.04 21.57 23.93
CA ASP A 166 -6.47 20.33 24.61
C ASP A 166 -5.40 19.23 24.76
N LEU A 167 -4.11 19.57 24.69
CA LEU A 167 -2.99 18.61 24.68
C LEU A 167 -3.04 17.63 25.87
N LYS A 168 -3.33 18.15 27.08
CA LYS A 168 -3.43 17.34 28.30
C LYS A 168 -4.53 16.28 28.22
N LYS A 169 -5.62 16.52 27.47
CA LYS A 169 -6.70 15.55 27.28
C LYS A 169 -6.25 14.45 26.32
N CYS A 170 -5.59 14.80 25.22
CA CYS A 170 -5.01 13.86 24.25
C CYS A 170 -3.99 12.93 24.91
N GLU A 171 -3.04 13.47 25.68
CA GLU A 171 -2.07 12.65 26.40
C GLU A 171 -2.72 11.70 27.40
N LYS A 172 -3.76 12.15 28.11
CA LYS A 172 -4.52 11.30 29.04
C LYS A 172 -5.24 10.17 28.28
N ALA A 173 -5.80 10.45 27.11
CA ALA A 173 -6.43 9.43 26.27
C ALA A 173 -5.40 8.40 25.78
N TYR A 174 -4.26 8.88 25.25
CA TYR A 174 -3.19 8.01 24.79
C TYR A 174 -2.59 7.14 25.93
N LYS A 175 -2.39 7.72 27.12
CA LYS A 175 -1.95 6.98 28.32
C LYS A 175 -2.93 5.88 28.73
N LYS A 176 -4.25 6.09 28.57
CA LYS A 176 -5.27 5.04 28.82
C LYS A 176 -5.13 3.88 27.83
N ILE A 177 -4.89 4.17 26.55
CA ILE A 177 -4.65 3.15 25.52
C ILE A 177 -3.38 2.36 25.84
N LYS A 178 -2.26 3.02 26.17
CA LYS A 178 -1.00 2.37 26.56
C LYS A 178 -1.16 1.50 27.81
N LYS A 179 -1.92 1.96 28.81
CA LYS A 179 -2.23 1.19 30.03
C LYS A 179 -3.09 -0.03 29.72
N TRP A 180 -4.09 0.10 28.85
CA TRP A 180 -4.92 -1.02 28.41
C TRP A 180 -4.07 -2.06 27.68
N ARG A 181 -3.23 -1.63 26.73
CA ARG A 181 -2.29 -2.51 26.00
C ARG A 181 -1.31 -3.23 26.93
N ARG A 182 -0.77 -2.56 27.96
CA ARG A 182 0.10 -3.24 28.93
C ARG A 182 -0.63 -4.31 29.75
N LYS A 183 -1.94 -4.14 30.00
CA LYS A 183 -2.74 -5.05 30.83
C LYS A 183 -3.38 -6.19 30.04
N TYR A 184 -3.84 -5.91 28.82
CA TYR A 184 -4.63 -6.81 27.99
C TYR A 184 -4.02 -7.10 26.62
N GLY A 185 -2.92 -6.42 26.25
CA GLY A 185 -2.18 -6.69 25.03
C GLY A 185 -1.50 -8.05 25.15
N VAL A 186 -2.19 -9.08 24.66
CA VAL A 186 -1.66 -10.44 24.60
C VAL A 186 -0.60 -10.48 23.50
N LYS A 187 0.52 -11.14 23.79
CA LYS A 187 1.59 -11.51 22.85
C LYS A 187 1.16 -12.51 21.75
N ASN A 188 -0.14 -12.75 21.57
CA ASN A 188 -0.67 -13.72 20.63
C ASN A 188 -1.36 -12.97 19.49
N ASN A 189 -0.97 -13.29 18.24
CA ASN A 189 -1.54 -12.77 17.00
C ASN A 189 -3.01 -13.19 16.73
N GLY A 190 -3.75 -13.62 17.76
CA GLY A 190 -5.14 -14.06 17.65
C GLY A 190 -6.13 -12.92 17.85
N LYS A 191 -7.22 -12.89 17.07
CA LYS A 191 -8.34 -11.97 17.27
C LYS A 191 -9.04 -12.31 18.61
N ILE A 192 -9.01 -11.38 19.56
CA ILE A 192 -9.72 -11.53 20.83
C ILE A 192 -11.09 -10.88 20.67
N TYR A 193 -12.14 -11.69 20.74
CA TYR A 193 -13.51 -11.19 20.73
C TYR A 193 -13.97 -10.93 22.17
N THR A 194 -14.05 -9.67 22.57
CA THR A 194 -14.53 -9.25 23.89
C THR A 194 -15.89 -8.57 23.74
N SER A 195 -16.95 -9.35 23.61
CA SER A 195 -18.33 -8.84 23.62
C SER A 195 -19.19 -9.64 24.59
N GLY A 196 -20.27 -9.03 25.09
CA GLY A 196 -21.25 -9.73 25.93
C GLY A 196 -21.80 -10.99 25.22
N TYR A 197 -22.02 -10.89 23.91
CA TYR A 197 -22.43 -12.03 23.08
C TYR A 197 -21.41 -13.19 23.08
N VAL A 198 -20.10 -12.89 23.15
CA VAL A 198 -19.07 -13.94 23.19
C VAL A 198 -19.11 -14.67 24.52
N GLU A 199 -19.29 -13.96 25.64
CA GLU A 199 -19.45 -14.60 26.95
C GLU A 199 -20.74 -15.43 26.98
N PHE A 200 -21.85 -14.91 26.48
CA PHE A 200 -23.10 -15.67 26.31
C PHE A 200 -22.91 -16.91 25.44
N SER A 201 -22.24 -16.79 24.29
CA SER A 201 -21.98 -17.90 23.38
C SER A 201 -21.06 -18.98 23.99
N LYS A 202 -20.27 -18.67 25.03
CA LYS A 202 -19.47 -19.69 25.73
C LYS A 202 -20.34 -20.63 26.55
N GLU A 203 -21.46 -20.13 27.09
CA GLU A 203 -22.38 -20.92 27.91
C GLU A 203 -23.19 -21.91 27.05
N TYR A 204 -23.49 -21.57 25.80
CA TYR A 204 -24.29 -22.39 24.88
C TYR A 204 -23.47 -23.14 23.81
N ARG A 205 -22.24 -23.54 24.14
CA ARG A 205 -21.38 -24.32 23.23
C ARG A 205 -22.05 -25.62 22.79
N GLY A 206 -22.11 -25.86 21.48
CA GLY A 206 -22.71 -27.07 20.88
C GLY A 206 -24.11 -26.85 20.29
N THR A 207 -24.72 -25.68 20.50
CA THR A 207 -25.96 -25.31 19.79
C THR A 207 -25.66 -24.66 18.42
N PRO A 208 -26.54 -24.83 17.42
CA PRO A 208 -26.33 -24.23 16.11
C PRO A 208 -26.39 -22.69 16.20
N ARG A 209 -25.50 -22.01 15.44
CA ARG A 209 -25.30 -20.55 15.46
C ARG A 209 -26.59 -19.74 15.35
N GLU A 210 -27.51 -20.17 14.49
CA GLU A 210 -28.81 -19.49 14.27
C GLU A 210 -29.67 -19.45 15.53
N LYS A 211 -29.63 -20.50 16.36
CA LYS A 211 -30.39 -20.56 17.62
C LYS A 211 -29.78 -19.64 18.67
N ILE A 212 -28.45 -19.60 18.78
CA ILE A 212 -27.74 -18.72 19.72
C ILE A 212 -28.04 -17.25 19.40
N GLN A 213 -28.05 -16.87 18.12
CA GLN A 213 -28.42 -15.50 17.72
C GLN A 213 -29.84 -15.15 18.13
N LYS A 214 -30.82 -16.02 17.88
CA LYS A 214 -32.21 -15.79 18.30
C LYS A 214 -32.33 -15.62 19.82
N MET A 215 -31.73 -16.51 20.59
CA MET A 215 -31.73 -16.43 22.06
C MET A 215 -31.12 -15.11 22.56
N TRP A 216 -30.02 -14.65 21.95
CA TRP A 216 -29.42 -13.35 22.30
C TRP A 216 -30.34 -12.17 22.02
N PHE A 217 -31.08 -12.21 20.91
CA PHE A 217 -32.04 -11.16 20.55
C PHE A 217 -33.33 -11.21 21.38
N GLU A 218 -33.66 -12.36 21.97
CA GLU A 218 -34.80 -12.54 22.89
C GLU A 218 -34.51 -12.09 24.34
N LEU A 219 -33.24 -12.08 24.76
CA LEU A 219 -32.82 -11.57 26.08
C LEU A 219 -33.20 -10.10 26.29
N THR A 220 -33.53 -9.76 27.54
CA THR A 220 -33.79 -8.38 27.96
C THR A 220 -32.49 -7.57 28.02
N ASP A 221 -32.59 -6.24 27.94
CA ASP A 221 -31.42 -5.36 27.98
C ASP A 221 -30.66 -5.42 29.32
N GLU A 222 -31.36 -5.74 30.42
CA GLU A 222 -30.75 -5.94 31.73
C GLU A 222 -29.86 -7.19 31.76
N GLU A 223 -30.36 -8.31 31.24
CA GLU A 223 -29.59 -9.55 31.14
C GLU A 223 -28.40 -9.38 30.19
N ARG A 224 -28.58 -8.69 29.06
CA ARG A 224 -27.46 -8.35 28.16
C ARG A 224 -26.41 -7.51 28.86
N TYR A 225 -26.81 -6.56 29.72
CA TYR A 225 -25.88 -5.74 30.48
C TYR A 225 -25.02 -6.57 31.43
N GLU A 226 -25.57 -7.60 32.07
CA GLU A 226 -24.78 -8.53 32.90
C GLU A 226 -23.68 -9.24 32.10
N TYR A 227 -24.01 -9.74 30.91
CA TYR A 227 -23.01 -10.36 30.03
C TYR A 227 -21.96 -9.34 29.55
N HIS A 228 -22.37 -8.09 29.28
CA HIS A 228 -21.44 -7.01 28.94
C HIS A 228 -20.53 -6.62 30.12
N SER A 229 -21.01 -6.71 31.36
CA SER A 229 -20.23 -6.45 32.57
C SER A 229 -19.18 -7.55 32.83
N LYS A 230 -19.54 -8.80 32.54
CA LYS A 230 -18.63 -9.97 32.59
C LYS A 230 -17.59 -9.96 31.48
N ALA A 231 -17.89 -9.34 30.33
CA ALA A 231 -16.98 -9.29 29.19
C ALA A 231 -15.70 -8.48 29.49
N GLY A 232 -14.60 -8.88 28.85
CA GLY A 232 -13.35 -8.13 28.90
C GLY A 232 -13.53 -6.69 28.43
N LYS A 233 -12.85 -5.73 29.07
CA LYS A 233 -12.92 -4.31 28.66
C LYS A 233 -12.35 -4.17 27.24
N ALA A 234 -13.16 -3.62 26.33
CA ALA A 234 -12.70 -3.28 24.99
C ALA A 234 -11.54 -2.28 25.01
N CYS A 235 -10.73 -2.30 23.95
CA CYS A 235 -9.71 -1.26 23.75
C CYS A 235 -10.40 0.11 23.73
N PRO A 236 -9.91 1.11 24.49
CA PRO A 236 -10.42 2.46 24.35
C PRO A 236 -10.31 2.94 22.90
N ALA A 237 -11.29 3.72 22.45
CA ALA A 237 -11.29 4.38 21.14
C ALA A 237 -9.98 5.16 20.91
N ALA A 238 -9.58 5.26 19.64
CA ALA A 238 -8.37 5.95 19.26
C ALA A 238 -8.44 7.44 19.64
N VAL A 239 -7.29 8.06 19.88
CA VAL A 239 -7.23 9.45 20.41
C VAL A 239 -7.89 10.42 19.43
N ASP A 240 -7.61 10.20 18.16
CA ASP A 240 -8.08 10.95 17.02
C ASP A 240 -9.53 10.64 16.64
N GLU A 241 -10.07 9.47 17.01
CA GLU A 241 -11.50 9.17 16.89
C GLU A 241 -12.31 9.94 17.95
N LYS A 242 -11.79 10.02 19.17
CA LYS A 242 -12.47 10.66 20.29
C LYS A 242 -12.38 12.18 20.26
N MET A 243 -11.26 12.71 19.82
CA MET A 243 -10.97 14.15 19.85
C MET A 243 -10.99 14.69 18.43
N ASN A 244 -11.51 15.91 18.23
CA ASN A 244 -11.47 16.53 16.92
C ASN A 244 -10.00 16.72 16.50
N PRO A 245 -9.55 16.04 15.43
CA PRO A 245 -8.17 16.09 15.01
C PRO A 245 -7.71 17.54 14.73
N ASN A 246 -8.58 18.39 14.19
CA ASN A 246 -8.27 19.75 13.74
C ASN A 246 -8.25 20.80 14.87
N ARG A 247 -8.66 20.42 16.08
CA ARG A 247 -8.66 21.32 17.24
C ARG A 247 -7.72 20.85 18.34
N SER A 248 -7.52 19.54 18.48
CA SER A 248 -6.76 18.98 19.59
C SER A 248 -5.35 18.61 19.16
N LEU A 249 -4.35 19.25 19.76
CA LEU A 249 -2.95 18.93 19.54
C LEU A 249 -2.65 17.53 20.10
N GLY A 250 -1.97 16.70 19.31
CA GLY A 250 -1.67 15.30 19.66
C GLY A 250 -2.80 14.31 19.37
N ALA A 251 -3.91 14.74 18.75
CA ALA A 251 -4.92 13.84 18.18
C ALA A 251 -4.42 13.22 16.86
N LEU A 252 -3.34 12.45 16.93
CA LEU A 252 -2.70 11.80 15.79
C LEU A 252 -3.09 10.31 15.72
N PRO A 253 -2.91 9.68 14.53
CA PRO A 253 -3.09 8.25 14.38
C PRO A 253 -2.24 7.47 15.39
N GLN A 254 -2.81 6.38 15.91
CA GLN A 254 -2.17 5.60 16.97
C GLN A 254 -0.77 5.11 16.59
N LYS A 255 -0.59 4.66 15.35
CA LYS A 255 0.71 4.21 14.84
C LYS A 255 1.76 5.31 14.91
N LEU A 256 1.40 6.52 14.50
CA LEU A 256 2.30 7.67 14.51
C LEU A 256 2.67 8.09 15.94
N LEU A 257 1.72 8.04 16.87
CA LEU A 257 2.00 8.29 18.29
C LEU A 257 2.97 7.26 18.87
N ASP A 258 2.80 5.99 18.52
CA ASP A 258 3.70 4.91 18.93
C ASP A 258 5.11 5.10 18.35
N ASP A 259 5.22 5.43 17.07
CA ASP A 259 6.50 5.71 16.40
C ASP A 259 7.25 6.89 17.06
N ILE A 260 6.51 7.96 17.45
CA ILE A 260 7.07 9.12 18.15
C ILE A 260 7.57 8.73 19.54
N ASP A 261 6.77 7.98 20.30
CA ASP A 261 7.14 7.53 21.65
C ASP A 261 8.36 6.61 21.61
N GLU A 262 8.41 5.65 20.67
CA GLU A 262 9.55 4.74 20.47
C GLU A 262 10.83 5.51 20.13
N TYR A 263 10.75 6.48 19.22
CA TYR A 263 11.90 7.32 18.86
C TYR A 263 12.42 8.13 20.05
N ILE A 264 11.53 8.74 20.83
CA ILE A 264 11.91 9.51 22.01
C ILE A 264 12.55 8.61 23.07
N HIS A 265 12.02 7.41 23.29
CA HIS A 265 12.62 6.42 24.20
C HIS A 265 14.01 5.95 23.73
N LEU A 266 14.21 5.78 22.43
CA LEU A 266 15.52 5.44 21.87
C LEU A 266 16.53 6.56 22.13
N LYS A 267 16.18 7.80 21.81
CA LYS A 267 17.08 8.97 21.95
C LYS A 267 17.35 9.35 23.41
N SER A 268 16.40 9.11 24.32
CA SER A 268 16.64 9.32 25.75
C SER A 268 17.76 8.41 26.29
N ASN A 269 17.91 7.21 25.74
CA ASN A 269 18.97 6.28 26.14
C ASN A 269 20.33 6.65 25.53
N THR A 270 20.33 7.29 24.35
CA THR A 270 21.56 7.71 23.65
C THR A 270 22.17 9.00 24.20
N GLY A 271 21.44 9.78 25.02
CA GLY A 271 21.98 10.97 25.69
C GLY A 271 22.23 12.16 24.75
N THR A 272 21.31 12.43 23.81
CA THR A 272 21.41 13.59 22.91
C THR A 272 20.94 14.88 23.57
N ASP A 273 21.61 16.01 23.29
CA ASP A 273 21.30 17.38 23.79
C ASP A 273 20.03 18.02 23.17
N ILE A 274 19.13 17.18 22.69
CA ILE A 274 17.89 17.58 22.03
C ILE A 274 16.82 17.72 23.10
N ALA A 275 16.13 18.86 23.13
CA ALA A 275 14.95 19.05 23.97
C ALA A 275 13.80 18.13 23.48
N LEU A 276 13.77 16.89 23.97
CA LEU A 276 12.87 15.82 23.50
C LEU A 276 11.38 16.19 23.63
N ASP A 277 11.01 16.94 24.68
CA ASP A 277 9.63 17.41 24.86
C ASP A 277 9.25 18.46 23.80
N THR A 278 10.16 19.39 23.54
CA THR A 278 10.04 20.41 22.50
C THR A 278 9.92 19.76 21.12
N PHE A 279 10.71 18.72 20.85
CA PHE A 279 10.66 17.96 19.61
C PHE A 279 9.33 17.19 19.46
N ARG A 280 8.86 16.51 20.51
CA ARG A 280 7.55 15.84 20.54
C ARG A 280 6.43 16.80 20.16
N LYS A 281 6.39 17.98 20.78
CA LYS A 281 5.40 19.03 20.49
C LYS A 281 5.50 19.51 19.04
N SER A 282 6.71 19.69 18.52
CA SER A 282 6.92 20.05 17.11
C SER A 282 6.39 18.99 16.15
N LEU A 283 6.54 17.70 16.45
CA LEU A 283 5.95 16.62 15.66
C LEU A 283 4.43 16.58 15.73
N TYR A 284 3.83 16.91 16.88
CA TYR A 284 2.38 17.02 16.99
C TYR A 284 1.82 18.14 16.10
N TRP A 285 2.47 19.29 16.10
CA TRP A 285 2.09 20.38 15.21
C TRP A 285 2.30 20.02 13.73
N LYS A 286 3.40 19.34 13.41
CA LYS A 286 3.64 18.85 12.06
C LYS A 286 2.54 17.90 11.60
N GLY A 287 2.23 16.88 12.41
CA GLY A 287 1.19 15.91 12.11
C GLY A 287 -0.18 16.54 11.92
N MET A 288 -0.51 17.57 12.71
CA MET A 288 -1.74 18.33 12.54
C MET A 288 -1.80 19.08 11.20
N ARG A 289 -0.69 19.67 10.75
CA ARG A 289 -0.60 20.36 9.44
C ARG A 289 -0.52 19.41 8.25
N CYS A 290 -0.12 18.16 8.48
CA CYS A 290 -0.04 17.13 7.44
C CYS A 290 -1.39 16.47 7.13
N ARG A 291 -2.50 16.95 7.68
CA ARG A 291 -3.82 16.41 7.39
C ARG A 291 -4.35 16.87 6.05
N VAL A 292 -5.31 16.10 5.53
CA VAL A 292 -6.09 16.46 4.35
C VAL A 292 -6.92 17.70 4.63
N ASP A 293 -6.97 18.62 3.67
CA ASP A 293 -7.75 19.84 3.82
C ASP A 293 -9.22 19.57 3.48
N PRO A 294 -10.19 20.15 4.23
CA PRO A 294 -11.60 20.08 3.84
C PRO A 294 -11.83 20.70 2.47
N GLY A 295 -12.65 20.04 1.64
CA GLY A 295 -12.90 20.41 0.25
C GLY A 295 -11.97 19.73 -0.76
N GLU A 296 -10.99 18.95 -0.29
CA GLU A 296 -10.06 18.24 -1.17
C GLU A 296 -10.74 17.06 -1.89
N ASN A 297 -10.57 17.00 -3.22
CA ASN A 297 -11.13 15.96 -4.09
C ASN A 297 -10.33 14.66 -4.00
N VAL A 298 -10.42 14.00 -2.85
CA VAL A 298 -9.66 12.79 -2.52
C VAL A 298 -9.96 11.62 -3.47
N GLY A 299 -11.17 11.54 -4.03
CA GLY A 299 -11.52 10.48 -4.98
C GLY A 299 -10.79 10.60 -6.31
N LEU A 300 -10.62 11.82 -6.83
CA LEU A 300 -9.86 12.06 -8.06
C LEU A 300 -8.37 11.73 -7.86
N LEU A 301 -7.80 12.15 -6.73
CA LEU A 301 -6.41 11.85 -6.38
C LEU A 301 -6.19 10.34 -6.25
N ALA A 302 -7.10 9.62 -5.61
CA ALA A 302 -7.05 8.17 -5.51
C ALA A 302 -7.16 7.50 -6.89
N ALA A 303 -8.10 7.96 -7.73
CA ALA A 303 -8.30 7.42 -9.07
C ALA A 303 -7.05 7.58 -9.96
N GLN A 304 -6.42 8.75 -9.92
CA GLN A 304 -5.19 9.03 -10.66
C GLN A 304 -4.01 8.21 -10.13
N SER A 305 -3.89 8.11 -8.81
CA SER A 305 -2.82 7.33 -8.14
C SER A 305 -2.91 5.83 -8.44
N ILE A 306 -4.09 5.31 -8.83
CA ILE A 306 -4.24 3.92 -9.32
C ILE A 306 -4.00 3.87 -10.84
N GLY A 307 -4.57 4.81 -11.59
CA GLY A 307 -4.55 4.82 -13.05
C GLY A 307 -3.17 5.04 -13.65
N GLU A 308 -2.41 6.02 -13.17
CA GLU A 308 -1.09 6.36 -13.71
C GLU A 308 -0.09 5.19 -13.53
N PRO A 309 0.12 4.61 -12.33
CA PRO A 309 1.02 3.47 -12.18
C PRO A 309 0.54 2.24 -12.95
N SER A 310 -0.77 2.07 -13.13
CA SER A 310 -1.31 0.99 -13.97
C SER A 310 -0.77 1.09 -15.40
N THR A 311 -0.66 2.30 -15.97
CA THR A 311 -0.05 2.49 -17.31
C THR A 311 1.40 2.01 -17.36
N GLN A 312 2.16 2.17 -16.27
CA GLN A 312 3.54 1.69 -16.17
C GLN A 312 3.60 0.16 -16.02
N MET A 313 2.68 -0.45 -15.25
CA MET A 313 2.60 -1.90 -15.09
C MET A 313 2.41 -2.62 -16.42
N THR A 314 1.65 -2.05 -17.36
CA THR A 314 1.47 -2.63 -18.70
C THR A 314 2.76 -2.77 -19.50
N LEU A 315 3.73 -1.89 -19.27
CA LEU A 315 4.99 -1.85 -20.02
C LEU A 315 6.09 -2.63 -19.27
N ASN A 316 6.13 -2.55 -17.94
CA ASN A 316 7.21 -3.13 -17.13
C ASN A 316 7.15 -4.65 -16.93
N THR A 317 6.02 -5.31 -17.25
CA THR A 317 5.87 -6.75 -17.00
C THR A 317 6.84 -7.62 -17.84
N PHE A 318 7.39 -7.08 -18.94
CA PHE A 318 8.25 -7.84 -19.87
C PHE A 318 9.66 -7.26 -20.05
N HIS A 319 10.01 -6.15 -19.41
CA HIS A 319 11.40 -5.65 -19.44
C HIS A 319 12.37 -6.48 -18.57
N PHE A 320 11.85 -7.41 -17.77
CA PHE A 320 12.61 -8.45 -17.06
C PHE A 320 12.42 -9.82 -17.74
N ALA A 321 12.89 -9.95 -18.98
CA ALA A 321 13.07 -11.25 -19.63
C ALA A 321 13.89 -12.21 -18.73
N GLY A 322 13.46 -13.46 -18.55
CA GLY A 322 14.20 -14.49 -17.80
C GLY A 322 13.73 -14.89 -16.38
N ARG A 323 12.60 -14.42 -15.85
CA ARG A 323 11.99 -15.00 -14.60
C ARG A 323 10.52 -15.37 -14.79
N GLY A 324 10.26 -16.58 -15.30
CA GLY A 324 8.91 -17.09 -15.57
C GLY A 324 8.11 -17.61 -14.36
N GLU A 325 8.64 -17.56 -13.13
CA GLU A 325 8.04 -18.29 -11.98
C GLU A 325 7.05 -17.48 -11.12
N MET A 326 6.75 -16.22 -11.43
CA MET A 326 5.71 -15.45 -10.71
C MET A 326 4.57 -15.03 -11.63
N ASN A 327 4.07 -15.97 -12.43
CA ASN A 327 2.89 -15.76 -13.29
C ASN A 327 1.58 -15.92 -12.49
N VAL A 328 1.21 -14.88 -11.72
CA VAL A 328 -0.17 -14.74 -11.22
C VAL A 328 -0.77 -13.49 -11.84
N THR A 329 -1.39 -13.62 -13.02
CA THR A 329 -2.24 -12.60 -13.68
C THR A 329 -1.75 -11.16 -13.51
N LEU A 330 -0.57 -10.86 -14.06
CA LEU A 330 0.27 -9.75 -13.64
C LEU A 330 -0.28 -8.37 -14.08
N GLY A 331 -0.96 -7.68 -13.17
CA GLY A 331 -1.28 -6.26 -13.26
C GLY A 331 -2.66 -5.94 -13.83
N ILE A 332 -2.73 -5.31 -15.00
CA ILE A 332 -3.98 -4.72 -15.52
C ILE A 332 -5.11 -5.73 -15.74
N PRO A 333 -4.89 -6.93 -16.32
CA PRO A 333 -5.97 -7.91 -16.48
C PRO A 333 -6.64 -8.26 -15.14
N ARG A 334 -5.84 -8.39 -14.08
CA ARG A 334 -6.34 -8.64 -12.73
C ARG A 334 -7.01 -7.41 -12.11
N LEU A 335 -6.45 -6.21 -12.30
CA LEU A 335 -7.10 -4.97 -11.86
C LEU A 335 -8.47 -4.79 -12.53
N ARG A 336 -8.60 -5.10 -13.81
CA ARG A 336 -9.88 -5.06 -14.52
C ARG A 336 -10.86 -6.08 -13.96
N GLU A 337 -10.39 -7.30 -13.72
CA GLU A 337 -11.19 -8.39 -13.15
C GLU A 337 -11.79 -8.00 -11.79
N ILE A 338 -10.98 -7.36 -10.94
CA ILE A 338 -11.36 -6.89 -9.60
C ILE A 338 -12.25 -5.64 -9.68
N LEU A 339 -11.81 -4.58 -10.36
CA LEU A 339 -12.40 -3.24 -10.25
C LEU A 339 -13.51 -2.96 -11.27
N MET A 340 -13.44 -3.54 -12.47
CA MET A 340 -14.38 -3.19 -13.54
C MET A 340 -15.48 -4.23 -13.72
N THR A 341 -15.11 -5.51 -13.70
CA THR A 341 -16.07 -6.60 -13.98
C THR A 341 -16.62 -7.25 -12.72
N ALA A 342 -15.89 -7.15 -11.59
CA ALA A 342 -16.20 -7.88 -10.37
C ALA A 342 -16.58 -9.35 -10.67
N SER A 343 -15.73 -10.02 -11.46
CA SER A 343 -16.06 -11.32 -12.07
C SER A 343 -16.18 -12.41 -11.00
N ASN A 344 -17.27 -13.19 -11.04
CA ASN A 344 -17.40 -14.40 -10.22
C ASN A 344 -16.45 -15.50 -10.69
N ASP A 345 -16.21 -15.58 -12.00
CA ASP A 345 -15.30 -16.54 -12.62
C ASP A 345 -13.93 -15.90 -12.81
N ILE A 346 -13.04 -16.10 -11.84
CA ILE A 346 -11.67 -15.59 -11.90
C ILE A 346 -10.73 -16.56 -12.61
N LYS A 347 -9.81 -16.06 -13.44
CA LYS A 347 -8.93 -16.91 -14.27
C LYS A 347 -7.97 -17.80 -13.45
N THR A 348 -7.46 -17.27 -12.35
CA THR A 348 -6.51 -17.97 -11.47
C THR A 348 -6.96 -17.83 -10.01
N PRO A 349 -7.97 -18.60 -9.57
CA PRO A 349 -8.37 -18.61 -8.17
C PRO A 349 -7.25 -19.22 -7.33
N SER A 350 -6.91 -18.56 -6.24
CA SER A 350 -5.96 -19.08 -5.24
C SER A 350 -6.57 -18.94 -3.85
N ALA A 351 -6.31 -19.94 -3.01
CA ALA A 351 -6.70 -19.95 -1.61
C ALA A 351 -5.46 -20.28 -0.77
N GLU A 352 -5.11 -19.39 0.15
CA GLU A 352 -4.03 -19.64 1.10
C GLU A 352 -4.61 -20.31 2.34
N ASN A 353 -4.33 -21.61 2.49
CA ASN A 353 -4.77 -22.37 3.66
C ASN A 353 -3.91 -21.99 4.87
N CYS A 354 -4.41 -21.06 5.68
CA CYS A 354 -3.80 -20.73 6.96
C CYS A 354 -4.01 -21.91 7.93
N LYS A 355 -3.02 -22.80 8.02
CA LYS A 355 -3.03 -23.86 9.03
C LYS A 355 -3.07 -23.20 10.40
N MET A 356 -4.14 -23.42 11.17
CA MET A 356 -4.09 -23.15 12.60
C MET A 356 -3.01 -24.06 13.16
N SER A 357 -1.92 -23.48 13.67
CA SER A 357 -0.98 -24.23 14.49
C SER A 357 -1.76 -24.81 15.66
N GLU A 358 -1.98 -26.13 15.64
CA GLU A 358 -2.48 -26.88 16.79
C GLU A 358 -1.54 -26.57 17.96
N VAL A 359 -2.11 -25.95 19.00
CA VAL A 359 -1.47 -25.70 20.29
C VAL A 359 -1.65 -26.93 21.15
#